data_AF-A0A399XB78-F1
#
_entry.id   AF-A0A399XB78-F1
#
_cell.length_a   1.000
_cell.length_b   1.000
_cell.length_c   1.000
_cell.angle_alpha   90.00
_cell.angle_beta   90.00
_cell.angle_gamma   90.00
#
_symmetry.space_group_name_H-M   'P 1'
#
loop_
_entity.id
_entity.type
_entity.pdbx_description
1 polymer ?
#
loop_
_entity_poly.entity_id
_entity_poly.type
_entity_poly.pdbx_seq_one_letter_code
_entity_poly.pdbx_strand_id
1 'polypeptide(L)'
;MDPEVARAIRLYQLTCGLVIALQALVALGGYRLRASAAELADLDPRYGIGFWEGMGTTLIGIGLLFALSQAALLLLPRRPWAYGIHLANAIGAAFLCIPTLVAVPTVVLWMKPRIKEYFGA
;
A
#
# COMPACT_ATOMS: atom_id res chain seq x y z
N MET A 1 5.53 -20.09 18.30
CA MET A 1 5.82 -19.52 16.96
C MET A 1 7.32 -19.29 16.89
N ASP A 2 7.97 -19.74 15.82
CA ASP A 2 9.41 -19.54 15.63
C ASP A 2 9.75 -18.03 15.65
N PRO A 3 10.83 -17.58 16.34
CA PRO A 3 11.20 -16.17 16.44
C PRO A 3 11.43 -15.49 15.08
N GLU A 4 11.96 -16.22 14.10
CA GLU A 4 12.22 -15.75 12.74
C GLU A 4 10.91 -15.53 11.98
N VAL A 5 9.97 -16.48 12.10
CA VAL A 5 8.62 -16.35 11.53
C VAL A 5 7.91 -15.14 12.14
N ALA A 6 7.94 -14.98 13.47
CA ALA A 6 7.34 -13.84 14.14
C ALA A 6 7.94 -12.50 13.68
N ARG A 7 9.26 -12.45 13.45
CA ARG A 7 9.94 -11.28 12.88
C ARG A 7 9.48 -10.99 11.45
N ALA A 8 9.41 -12.00 10.59
CA ALA A 8 8.97 -11.85 9.20
C ALA A 8 7.52 -11.35 9.10
N ILE A 9 6.62 -11.85 9.96
CA ILE A 9 5.23 -11.39 10.03
C ILE A 9 5.15 -9.95 10.53
N ARG A 10 5.85 -9.58 11.60
CA ARG A 10 5.87 -8.20 12.10
C ARG A 10 6.41 -7.21 11.08
N LEU A 11 7.47 -7.59 10.37
CA LEU A 11 8.06 -6.75 9.33
C LEU A 11 7.09 -6.56 8.16
N TYR A 12 6.39 -7.63 7.76
CA TYR A 12 5.33 -7.53 6.74
C TYR A 12 4.17 -6.65 7.19
N GLN A 13 3.72 -6.76 8.44
CA GLN A 13 2.71 -5.86 9.01
C GLN A 13 3.15 -4.40 8.96
N LEU A 14 4.43 -4.12 9.25
CA LEU A 14 4.99 -2.78 9.12
C LEU A 14 5.00 -2.33 7.65
N THR A 15 5.40 -3.19 6.70
CA THR A 15 5.31 -2.89 5.26
C THR A 15 3.88 -2.53 4.86
N CYS A 16 2.88 -3.34 5.20
CA CYS A 16 1.48 -3.03 4.93
C CYS A 16 1.03 -1.72 5.59
N GLY A 17 1.41 -1.49 6.85
CA GLY A 17 1.08 -0.27 7.58
C GLY A 17 1.66 0.99 6.94
N LEU A 18 2.91 0.93 6.46
CA LEU A 18 3.54 2.03 5.73
C LEU A 18 2.84 2.30 4.38
N VAL A 19 2.46 1.24 3.66
CA VAL A 19 1.69 1.40 2.41
C VAL A 19 0.31 2.00 2.70
N ILE A 20 -0.39 1.56 3.75
CA ILE A 20 -1.68 2.15 4.18
C ILE A 20 -1.51 3.64 4.47
N ALA A 21 -0.50 4.02 5.28
CA ALA A 21 -0.25 5.41 5.63
C ALA A 21 0.05 6.26 4.39
N LEU A 22 0.90 5.77 3.49
CA LEU A 22 1.22 6.44 2.24
C LEU A 22 -0.05 6.67 1.38
N GLN A 23 -0.89 5.65 1.25
CA GLN A 23 -2.10 5.74 0.43
C GLN A 23 -3.20 6.60 1.08
N ALA A 24 -3.26 6.65 2.41
CA ALA A 24 -4.10 7.61 3.12
C ALA A 24 -3.65 9.06 2.85
N LEU A 25 -2.34 9.31 2.77
CA LEU A 25 -1.81 10.62 2.37
C LEU A 25 -2.15 10.97 0.92
N VAL A 26 -2.13 9.99 0.00
CA VAL A 26 -2.59 10.19 -1.39
C VAL A 26 -4.06 10.58 -1.41
N ALA A 27 -4.91 9.91 -0.64
CA ALA A 27 -6.32 10.26 -0.55
C ALA A 27 -6.55 11.65 0.05
N LEU A 28 -5.80 12.01 1.09
CA LEU A 28 -5.84 13.35 1.69
C LEU A 28 -5.38 14.42 0.71
N GLY A 29 -4.32 14.16 -0.06
CA GLY A 29 -3.85 15.03 -1.14
C GLY A 29 -4.92 15.22 -2.22
N GLY A 30 -5.58 14.14 -2.63
CA GLY A 30 -6.73 14.18 -3.54
C GLY A 30 -7.90 15.01 -3.00
N TYR A 31 -8.23 14.87 -1.72
CA TYR A 31 -9.24 15.68 -1.05
C TYR A 31 -8.89 17.17 -1.07
N ARG A 32 -7.64 17.52 -0.69
CA ARG A 32 -7.17 18.91 -0.74
C ARG A 32 -7.20 19.48 -2.15
N LEU A 33 -6.76 18.70 -3.13
CA LEU A 33 -6.75 19.11 -4.54
C LEU A 33 -8.17 19.35 -5.07
N ARG A 34 -9.12 18.47 -4.72
CA ARG A 34 -10.54 18.66 -5.06
C ARG A 34 -11.13 19.90 -4.38
N ALA A 35 -10.81 20.13 -3.10
CA ALA A 35 -11.32 21.27 -2.35
C ALA A 35 -10.80 22.62 -2.88
N SER A 36 -9.58 22.65 -3.43
CA SER A 36 -8.96 23.83 -4.02
C SER A 36 -9.14 23.92 -5.55
N ALA A 37 -10.09 23.19 -6.14
CA ALA A 37 -10.22 23.10 -7.59
C ALA A 37 -10.47 24.46 -8.29
N ALA A 38 -11.23 25.36 -7.66
CA ALA A 38 -11.45 26.71 -8.19
C ALA A 38 -10.15 27.54 -8.20
N GLU A 39 -9.44 27.56 -7.07
CA GLU A 39 -8.16 28.28 -6.93
C GLU A 39 -7.10 27.74 -7.92
N LEU A 40 -7.06 26.42 -8.12
CA LEU A 40 -6.13 25.78 -9.05
C LEU A 40 -6.47 26.07 -10.52
N ALA A 41 -7.75 26.18 -10.85
CA ALA A 41 -8.19 26.59 -12.19
C ALA A 41 -7.82 28.04 -12.51
N ASP A 42 -7.85 28.92 -11.50
CA ASP A 42 -7.39 30.31 -11.66
C ASP A 42 -5.86 30.40 -11.82
N LEU A 43 -5.10 29.53 -11.14
CA LEU A 43 -3.63 29.48 -11.20
C LEU A 43 -3.09 28.85 -12.49
N ASP A 44 -3.76 27.82 -13.03
CA ASP A 44 -3.42 27.20 -14.30
C ASP A 44 -4.65 27.14 -15.22
N PRO A 45 -4.92 28.21 -15.99
CA PRO A 45 -6.13 28.33 -16.81
C PRO A 45 -6.24 27.29 -17.94
N ARG A 46 -5.17 26.53 -18.22
CA ARG A 46 -5.20 25.44 -19.20
C ARG A 46 -6.14 24.31 -18.76
N TYR A 47 -6.39 24.19 -17.46
CA TYR A 47 -7.21 23.15 -16.87
C TYR A 47 -8.38 23.77 -16.10
N GLY A 48 -9.61 23.48 -16.56
CA GLY A 48 -10.81 23.93 -15.88
C GLY A 48 -11.05 23.23 -14.53
N ILE A 49 -11.98 23.78 -13.74
CA ILE A 49 -12.37 23.27 -12.41
C ILE A 49 -12.65 21.76 -12.43
N GLY A 50 -13.40 21.28 -13.44
CA GLY A 50 -13.76 19.86 -13.56
C GLY A 50 -12.56 18.91 -13.72
N PHE A 51 -11.45 19.38 -14.30
CA PHE A 51 -10.22 18.57 -14.37
C PHE A 51 -9.63 18.37 -12.97
N TRP A 52 -9.48 19.44 -12.20
CA TRP A 52 -8.93 19.39 -10.84
C TRP A 52 -9.84 18.58 -9.90
N GLU A 53 -11.16 18.78 -9.97
CA GLU A 53 -12.12 17.96 -9.22
C GLU A 53 -12.04 16.47 -9.60
N GLY A 54 -11.92 16.18 -10.89
CA GLY A 54 -11.79 14.81 -11.41
C GLY A 54 -10.49 14.14 -10.96
N MET A 55 -9.37 14.86 -11.04
CA MET A 55 -8.07 14.37 -10.57
C MET A 55 -8.08 14.14 -9.06
N GLY A 56 -8.62 15.09 -8.28
CA GLY A 56 -8.73 14.95 -6.83
C GLY A 56 -9.61 13.77 -6.43
N THR A 57 -10.77 13.61 -7.07
CA THR A 57 -11.67 12.46 -6.86
C THR A 57 -10.99 11.13 -7.20
N THR A 58 -10.23 11.09 -8.30
CA THR A 58 -9.47 9.90 -8.70
C THR A 58 -8.42 9.52 -7.67
N LEU A 59 -7.67 10.50 -7.16
CA LEU A 59 -6.66 10.27 -6.12
C LEU A 59 -7.26 9.79 -4.79
N ILE A 60 -8.43 10.34 -4.40
CA ILE A 60 -9.19 9.84 -3.24
C ILE A 60 -9.56 8.36 -3.44
N GLY A 61 -10.17 8.03 -4.58
CA GLY A 61 -10.61 6.68 -4.89
C GLY A 61 -9.45 5.68 -4.90
N ILE A 62 -8.35 6.00 -5.57
CA ILE A 62 -7.15 5.16 -5.63
C ILE A 62 -6.53 5.00 -4.24
N GLY A 63 -6.31 6.10 -3.51
CA GLY A 63 -5.70 6.05 -2.18
C GLY A 63 -6.51 5.18 -1.20
N LEU A 64 -7.85 5.34 -1.17
CA LEU A 64 -8.72 4.50 -0.34
C LEU A 64 -8.72 3.04 -0.79
N LEU A 65 -8.83 2.76 -2.09
CA LEU A 65 -8.83 1.40 -2.61
C LEU A 65 -7.57 0.64 -2.21
N PHE A 66 -6.40 1.24 -2.41
CA PHE A 66 -5.13 0.59 -2.07
C PHE A 66 -4.95 0.47 -0.55
N ALA A 67 -5.31 1.49 0.24
CA ALA A 67 -5.24 1.41 1.70
C ALA A 67 -6.13 0.26 2.25
N LEU A 68 -7.37 0.16 1.78
CA LEU A 68 -8.29 -0.90 2.18
C LEU A 68 -7.82 -2.28 1.70
N SER A 69 -7.24 -2.38 0.50
CA SER A 69 -6.67 -3.62 0.00
C SER A 69 -5.54 -4.12 0.90
N GLN A 70 -4.65 -3.23 1.37
CA GLN A 70 -3.59 -3.60 2.31
C GLN A 70 -4.17 -4.05 3.67
N ALA A 71 -5.20 -3.39 4.18
CA ALA A 71 -5.88 -3.80 5.40
C ALA A 71 -6.51 -5.19 5.25
N ALA A 72 -7.14 -5.47 4.11
CA ALA A 72 -7.70 -6.77 3.79
C ALA A 72 -6.63 -7.87 3.71
N LEU A 73 -5.43 -7.56 3.19
CA LEU A 73 -4.31 -8.51 3.19
C LEU A 73 -3.97 -8.99 4.61
N LEU A 74 -3.98 -8.10 5.60
CA LEU A 74 -3.69 -8.46 7.00
C LEU A 74 -4.71 -9.41 7.62
N LEU A 75 -5.89 -9.55 7.01
CA LEU A 75 -6.97 -10.44 7.45
C LEU A 75 -6.98 -11.78 6.69
N LEU A 76 -6.09 -11.99 5.71
CA LEU A 76 -6.05 -13.23 4.96
C LEU A 76 -5.72 -14.43 5.87
N PRO A 77 -6.38 -15.59 5.65
CA PRO A 77 -6.12 -16.77 6.42
C PRO A 77 -4.73 -17.35 6.10
N ARG A 78 -4.14 -18.04 7.07
CA ARG A 78 -2.89 -18.79 6.90
C ARG A 78 -3.11 -20.00 5.97
N ARG A 79 -3.01 -19.79 4.65
CA ARG A 79 -3.18 -20.82 3.61
C ARG A 79 -2.04 -20.72 2.58
N PRO A 80 -1.73 -21.81 1.85
CA PRO A 80 -0.59 -21.84 0.91
C PRO A 80 -0.69 -20.77 -0.19
N TRP A 81 -1.90 -20.50 -0.68
CA TRP A 81 -2.14 -19.46 -1.69
C TRP A 81 -1.92 -18.05 -1.14
N ALA A 82 -2.16 -17.82 0.16
CA ALA A 82 -2.00 -16.49 0.78
C ALA A 82 -0.52 -16.08 0.82
N TYR A 83 0.40 -17.03 0.97
CA TYR A 83 1.85 -16.77 0.86
C TYR A 83 2.20 -16.06 -0.45
N GLY A 84 1.69 -16.57 -1.58
CA GLY A 84 1.95 -15.99 -2.90
C GLY A 84 1.45 -14.54 -3.00
N ILE A 85 0.26 -14.27 -2.48
CA ILE A 85 -0.33 -12.92 -2.47
C ILE A 85 0.49 -11.97 -1.60
N HIS A 86 0.86 -12.39 -0.39
CA HIS A 86 1.67 -11.57 0.51
C HIS A 86 3.06 -11.27 -0.08
N LEU A 87 3.70 -12.27 -0.69
CA LEU A 87 5.01 -12.08 -1.33
C LEU A 87 4.90 -11.15 -2.53
N ALA A 88 3.90 -11.33 -3.40
CA ALA A 88 3.66 -10.43 -4.53
C ALA A 88 3.42 -8.98 -4.06
N ASN A 89 2.66 -8.80 -2.98
CA ASN A 89 2.44 -7.49 -2.37
C ASN A 89 3.76 -6.89 -1.83
N ALA A 90 4.57 -7.67 -1.14
CA ALA A 90 5.86 -7.21 -0.62
C ALA A 90 6.82 -6.80 -1.75
N ILE A 91 6.83 -7.55 -2.86
CA ILE A 91 7.59 -7.19 -4.06
C ILE A 91 7.06 -5.88 -4.66
N GLY A 92 5.74 -5.73 -4.82
CA GLY A 92 5.15 -4.48 -5.30
C GLY A 92 5.51 -3.28 -4.40
N ALA A 93 5.44 -3.46 -3.08
CA ALA A 93 5.81 -2.44 -2.11
C ALA A 93 7.31 -2.08 -2.15
N ALA A 94 8.18 -2.97 -2.65
CA ALA A 94 9.61 -2.70 -2.80
C ALA A 94 9.92 -1.64 -3.87
N PHE A 95 8.96 -1.30 -4.73
CA PHE A 95 9.09 -0.25 -5.75
C PHE A 95 8.45 1.09 -5.34
N LEU A 96 7.99 1.22 -4.09
CA LEU A 96 7.36 2.44 -3.58
C LEU A 96 8.31 3.23 -2.69
N CYS A 97 8.41 4.55 -2.89
CA CYS A 97 9.32 5.47 -2.18
C CYS A 97 9.66 5.10 -0.72
N ILE A 98 8.74 5.34 0.22
CA ILE A 98 8.96 5.11 1.66
C ILE A 98 8.88 3.61 2.03
N PRO A 99 7.90 2.82 1.52
CA PRO A 99 7.81 1.40 1.84
C PRO A 99 9.01 0.55 1.39
N THR A 100 9.76 0.96 0.36
CA THR A 100 10.91 0.22 -0.19
C THR A 100 11.89 -0.22 0.91
N LEU A 101 12.22 0.66 1.85
CA LEU A 101 13.23 0.41 2.89
C LEU A 101 12.88 -0.78 3.80
N VAL A 102 11.59 -1.05 3.98
CA VAL A 102 11.09 -2.15 4.83
C VAL A 102 10.63 -3.34 3.97
N ALA A 103 10.13 -3.07 2.76
CA ALA A 103 9.67 -4.07 1.82
C ALA A 103 10.81 -4.96 1.29
N VAL A 104 11.99 -4.40 0.99
CA VAL A 104 13.13 -5.19 0.51
C VAL A 104 13.57 -6.24 1.55
N PRO A 105 13.84 -5.89 2.82
CA PRO A 105 14.12 -6.90 3.84
C PRO A 105 12.97 -7.88 4.08
N THR A 106 11.72 -7.43 3.90
CA THR A 106 10.53 -8.32 3.97
C THR A 106 10.58 -9.37 2.89
N VAL A 107 10.79 -9.01 1.62
CA VAL A 107 10.90 -9.96 0.50
C VAL A 107 12.00 -10.99 0.79
N VAL A 108 13.18 -10.55 1.22
CA VAL A 108 14.30 -11.45 1.52
C VAL A 108 13.94 -12.47 2.62
N LEU A 109 13.28 -12.04 3.70
CA LEU A 109 12.85 -12.94 4.76
C LEU A 109 11.75 -13.90 4.29
N TRP A 110 10.82 -13.41 3.48
CA TRP A 110 9.69 -14.21 3.00
C TRP A 110 10.10 -15.27 1.97
N MET A 111 11.23 -15.12 1.28
CA MET A 111 11.77 -16.17 0.40
C MET A 111 12.30 -17.39 1.15
N LYS A 112 12.49 -17.32 2.47
CA LYS A 112 13.01 -18.45 3.25
C LYS A 112 12.01 -19.60 3.33
N PRO A 113 12.46 -20.87 3.23
CA PRO A 113 11.57 -22.04 3.28
C PRO A 113 10.65 -22.08 4.51
N ARG A 114 11.17 -21.67 5.67
CA ARG A 114 10.42 -21.63 6.94
C ARG A 114 9.16 -20.77 6.87
N ILE A 115 9.16 -19.70 6.08
CA ILE A 115 7.98 -18.84 5.91
C ILE A 115 6.95 -19.53 5.02
N LYS A 116 7.39 -20.23 3.96
CA LYS A 116 6.49 -21.04 3.12
C LYS A 116 5.80 -22.15 3.94
N GLU A 117 6.59 -22.87 4.74
CA GLU A 117 6.08 -23.90 5.65
C GLU A 117 5.08 -23.32 6.67
N TYR A 118 5.32 -22.09 7.15
CA TYR A 118 4.36 -21.39 8.00
C TYR A 118 3.03 -21.10 7.29
N PHE A 119 2.96 -21.04 5.96
CA PHE A 119 1.68 -20.97 5.23
C PHE A 119 1.16 -22.34 4.76
N GLY A 120 1.90 -23.43 5.02
CA GLY A 120 1.62 -24.78 4.53
C GLY A 120 1.96 -24.99 3.06
N ALA A 121 2.85 -24.14 2.51
CA ALA A 121 3.35 -24.18 1.14
C ALA A 121 4.76 -24.79 1.06
#